data_AF-A0A855EWE5-F1
#
_entry.id   AF-A0A855EWE5-F1
#
_cell.length_a   1.000
_cell.length_b   1.000
_cell.length_c   1.000
_cell.angle_alpha   90.00
_cell.angle_beta   90.00
_cell.angle_gamma   90.00
#
_symmetry.space_group_name_H-M   'P 1'
#
loop_
_entity.id
_entity.type
_entity.pdbx_description
1 polymer ?
#
loop_
_entity_poly.entity_id
_entity_poly.type
_entity_poly.pdbx_seq_one_letter_code
_entity_poly.pdbx_strand_id
1 'polypeptide(L)'
;MAKGYILHMYDPTTCGGRILDGAPNRRTNGTSIARMGDRVSCGKDGNIYRIVGGIGWIKTDGRLVAGSLHSFSSCPCNAKIIPQITVQAYDSLSESRMFSPVVATTPSTVVSSHLSPVVSRAALLPVPVFAKSRERGTGNTDAGKQQEPHTNFAEMGLFRAAPAADAAIDFDAPQHAQTAKKKPPAPEDISKPKKRSALYKWLNGNHEEIQYQAAVAAAASASRAQTATAGAGVLEQVAGRFATYGTWAVQGTEIAAGGVGASVAGFLVGMMPGKLNEGEQDFIDRMRLAQMREAPSRVRFTWEDSSNGHPVPHGYHTPPGKDMVRVRKMEWDRRYEAYTFATEEEKSVTIIWTPDHSDVNTPSNTGNQTPPRLSGAIPVDPLPDDSRIATTTTPAPDEKSFADYILILPVSDIPPIYIYLNADHKYHVAPRGTPPLPAFPDAKTAKKRTPVKGGGTLRSRWKDSKGRIFEWDSQHGTVEMYDRSGRNHLGEFDPVSGEQTKPADPTRRVEK
;
A
#
# COMPACT_ATOMS: atom_id res chain seq x y z
N MET A 1 25.33 -16.13 20.20
CA MET A 1 24.19 -15.45 20.83
C MET A 1 23.21 -16.53 21.28
N ALA A 2 22.66 -16.42 22.49
CA ALA A 2 21.64 -17.39 22.93
C ALA A 2 20.28 -16.94 22.38
N LYS A 3 19.55 -17.88 21.76
CA LYS A 3 18.20 -17.70 21.26
C LYS A 3 17.21 -17.84 22.42
N GLY A 4 16.38 -16.81 22.62
CA GLY A 4 15.32 -16.75 23.62
C GLY A 4 13.93 -16.75 22.98
N TYR A 5 12.90 -16.98 23.78
CA TYR A 5 11.50 -17.02 23.35
C TYR A 5 10.63 -16.17 24.27
N ILE A 6 9.64 -15.49 23.70
CA ILE A 6 8.63 -14.77 24.49
C ILE A 6 7.82 -15.80 25.29
N LEU A 7 7.57 -15.49 26.56
CA LEU A 7 6.82 -16.34 27.47
C LEU A 7 5.33 -15.97 27.44
N HIS A 8 4.48 -16.97 27.60
CA HIS A 8 3.02 -16.84 27.54
C HIS A 8 2.35 -17.37 28.80
N MET A 9 1.11 -16.95 29.00
CA MET A 9 0.24 -17.53 30.01
C MET A 9 0.20 -19.07 29.84
N TYR A 10 0.27 -19.79 30.95
CA TYR A 10 0.38 -21.25 31.04
C TYR A 10 1.74 -21.88 30.71
N ASP A 11 2.77 -21.12 30.36
CA ASP A 11 4.12 -21.70 30.26
C ASP A 11 4.55 -22.30 31.60
N PRO A 12 5.03 -23.56 31.61
CA PRO A 12 5.43 -24.25 32.83
C PRO A 12 6.75 -23.72 33.37
N THR A 13 6.95 -23.86 34.68
CA THR A 13 8.23 -23.59 35.32
C THR A 13 8.97 -24.88 35.63
N THR A 14 10.29 -24.79 35.71
CA THR A 14 11.17 -25.92 36.05
C THR A 14 10.90 -26.55 37.43
N CYS A 15 10.20 -25.84 38.34
CA CYS A 15 9.81 -26.39 39.64
C CYS A 15 8.43 -27.07 39.64
N GLY A 16 7.76 -27.17 38.48
CA GLY A 16 6.43 -27.78 38.32
C GLY A 16 5.26 -26.79 38.43
N GLY A 17 5.54 -25.49 38.51
CA GLY A 17 4.54 -24.43 38.50
C GLY A 17 4.20 -23.96 37.08
N ARG A 18 3.46 -22.86 36.94
CA ARG A 18 3.13 -22.25 35.63
C ARG A 18 2.76 -20.78 35.71
N ILE A 19 2.86 -20.06 34.60
CA ILE A 19 2.35 -18.68 34.48
C ILE A 19 0.81 -18.68 34.54
N LEU A 20 0.25 -17.74 35.30
CA LEU A 20 -1.20 -17.62 35.53
C LEU A 20 -1.84 -16.40 34.84
N ASP A 21 -1.07 -15.34 34.59
CA ASP A 21 -1.57 -14.11 33.96
C ASP A 21 -0.78 -13.77 32.69
N GLY A 22 -1.39 -12.96 31.82
CA GLY A 22 -0.71 -12.31 30.72
C GLY A 22 -1.41 -11.02 30.30
N ALA A 23 -0.87 -10.34 29.29
CA ALA A 23 -1.43 -9.11 28.76
C ALA A 23 -2.83 -9.35 28.16
N PRO A 24 -3.84 -8.53 28.52
CA PRO A 24 -5.21 -8.72 28.04
C PRO A 24 -5.34 -8.46 26.53
N ASN A 25 -4.58 -7.52 26.00
CA ASN A 25 -4.68 -7.00 24.61
C ASN A 25 -3.55 -7.47 23.70
N ARG A 26 -2.65 -8.36 24.16
CA ARG A 26 -1.52 -8.87 23.37
C ARG A 26 -1.41 -10.38 23.50
N ARG A 27 -1.73 -11.09 22.42
CA ARG A 27 -1.83 -12.55 22.36
C ARG A 27 -1.00 -13.11 21.20
N THR A 28 -0.51 -14.33 21.37
CA THR A 28 0.12 -15.14 20.31
C THR A 28 -0.64 -16.46 20.24
N ASN A 29 -1.17 -16.82 19.08
CA ASN A 29 -2.02 -18.00 18.91
C ASN A 29 -3.17 -18.08 19.95
N GLY A 30 -3.77 -16.93 20.29
CA GLY A 30 -4.85 -16.85 21.29
C GLY A 30 -4.39 -16.79 22.76
N THR A 31 -3.12 -17.10 23.06
CA THR A 31 -2.57 -17.10 24.42
C THR A 31 -1.91 -15.76 24.76
N SER A 32 -2.28 -15.18 25.90
CA SER A 32 -1.74 -13.90 26.35
C SER A 32 -0.24 -13.95 26.62
N ILE A 33 0.48 -12.92 26.19
CA ILE A 33 1.92 -12.78 26.45
C ILE A 33 2.15 -12.43 27.93
N ALA A 34 3.08 -13.10 28.58
CA ALA A 34 3.45 -12.82 29.96
C ALA A 34 4.38 -11.60 30.05
N ARG A 35 4.28 -10.85 31.16
CA ARG A 35 5.12 -9.68 31.43
C ARG A 35 5.76 -9.80 32.82
N MET A 36 6.87 -9.09 33.01
CA MET A 36 7.46 -8.90 34.33
C MET A 36 6.40 -8.45 35.34
N GLY A 37 6.28 -9.18 36.45
CA GLY A 37 5.33 -8.98 37.53
C GLY A 37 4.03 -9.80 37.43
N ASP A 38 3.76 -10.47 36.31
CA ASP A 38 2.55 -11.30 36.14
C ASP A 38 2.63 -12.54 37.06
N ARG A 39 1.48 -13.07 37.50
CA ARG A 39 1.44 -14.14 38.51
C ARG A 39 1.96 -15.46 37.94
N VAL A 40 2.68 -16.21 38.76
CA VAL A 40 3.23 -17.54 38.46
C VAL A 40 3.09 -18.44 39.70
N SER A 41 2.61 -19.66 39.54
CA SER A 41 2.55 -20.63 40.65
C SER A 41 3.91 -21.33 40.83
N CYS A 42 4.16 -21.80 42.05
CA CYS A 42 5.30 -22.67 42.35
C CYS A 42 4.84 -24.11 42.54
N GLY A 43 5.52 -25.06 41.88
CA GLY A 43 5.17 -26.48 41.95
C GLY A 43 5.65 -27.21 43.20
N LYS A 44 6.41 -26.56 44.10
CA LYS A 44 6.92 -27.17 45.33
C LYS A 44 6.11 -26.84 46.57
N ASP A 45 5.71 -25.58 46.72
CA ASP A 45 4.94 -25.09 47.89
C ASP A 45 3.50 -24.69 47.53
N GLY A 46 3.12 -24.69 46.24
CA GLY A 46 1.77 -24.36 45.77
C GLY A 46 1.41 -22.87 45.80
N ASN A 47 2.30 -22.00 46.30
CA ASN A 47 2.04 -20.57 46.46
C ASN A 47 2.16 -19.80 45.13
N ILE A 48 1.61 -18.57 45.12
CA ILE A 48 1.64 -17.66 43.98
C ILE A 48 2.75 -16.62 44.16
N TYR A 49 3.57 -16.49 43.13
CA TYR A 49 4.71 -15.59 43.03
C TYR A 49 4.59 -14.70 41.79
N ARG A 50 5.64 -13.93 41.47
CA ARG A 50 5.68 -13.05 40.30
C ARG A 50 6.83 -13.40 39.37
N ILE A 51 6.65 -13.10 38.10
CA ILE A 51 7.74 -13.15 37.12
C ILE A 51 8.71 -11.98 37.38
N VAL A 52 10.00 -12.28 37.52
CA VAL A 52 11.06 -11.30 37.68
C VAL A 52 11.91 -11.27 36.42
N GLY A 53 12.27 -10.07 35.98
CA GLY A 53 13.02 -9.85 34.74
C GLY A 53 12.16 -9.95 33.48
N GLY A 54 12.69 -9.43 32.39
CA GLY A 54 12.00 -9.34 31.11
C GLY A 54 12.96 -8.83 30.04
N ILE A 55 12.53 -8.91 28.79
CA ILE A 55 13.33 -8.49 27.64
C ILE A 55 13.47 -6.96 27.71
N GLY A 56 14.69 -6.46 27.89
CA GLY A 56 14.97 -5.06 28.26
C GLY A 56 14.42 -4.01 27.29
N TRP A 57 14.15 -4.39 26.04
CA TRP A 57 13.68 -3.51 24.97
C TRP A 57 12.23 -3.75 24.52
N ILE A 58 11.51 -4.72 25.10
CA ILE A 58 10.13 -5.03 24.70
C ILE A 58 9.19 -4.75 25.87
N LYS A 59 8.25 -3.80 25.69
CA LYS A 59 7.21 -3.49 26.68
C LYS A 59 5.81 -3.76 26.13
N THR A 60 4.90 -4.14 27.01
CA THR A 60 3.45 -4.23 26.79
C THR A 60 2.75 -3.65 28.02
N ASP A 61 1.82 -2.74 27.83
CA ASP A 61 1.12 -2.04 28.92
C ASP A 61 2.09 -1.45 29.97
N GLY A 62 3.17 -0.84 29.49
CA GLY A 62 4.21 -0.23 30.35
C GLY A 62 5.16 -1.21 31.06
N ARG A 63 4.94 -2.52 30.97
CA ARG A 63 5.75 -3.56 31.65
C ARG A 63 6.58 -4.36 30.66
N LEU A 64 7.80 -4.75 31.06
CA LEU A 64 8.69 -5.56 30.22
C LEU A 64 8.04 -6.91 29.88
N VAL A 65 8.13 -7.34 28.63
CA VAL A 65 7.66 -8.66 28.20
C VAL A 65 8.59 -9.72 28.80
N ALA A 66 8.01 -10.79 29.33
CA ALA A 66 8.78 -11.88 29.91
C ALA A 66 9.40 -12.73 28.79
N GLY A 67 10.67 -13.09 28.95
CA GLY A 67 11.42 -13.85 27.96
C GLY A 67 12.22 -14.98 28.59
N SER A 68 12.36 -16.10 27.89
CA SER A 68 12.98 -17.33 28.42
C SER A 68 14.45 -17.20 28.84
N LEU A 69 15.18 -16.17 28.39
CA LEU A 69 16.56 -15.89 28.80
C LEU A 69 16.66 -14.92 29.98
N HIS A 70 15.66 -14.04 30.14
CA HIS A 70 15.73 -12.88 31.03
C HIS A 70 14.70 -12.92 32.16
N SER A 71 13.86 -13.95 32.20
CA SER A 71 12.75 -14.05 33.16
C SER A 71 12.77 -15.36 33.95
N PHE A 72 12.48 -15.25 35.24
CA PHE A 72 12.36 -16.37 36.18
C PHE A 72 11.22 -16.12 37.18
N SER A 73 10.78 -17.16 37.88
CA SER A 73 9.81 -17.04 38.97
C SER A 73 10.48 -16.55 40.25
N SER A 74 9.87 -15.59 40.95
CA SER A 74 10.33 -15.10 42.25
C SER A 74 10.12 -16.09 43.40
N CYS A 75 9.72 -17.33 43.13
CA CYS A 75 9.57 -18.36 44.15
C CYS A 75 10.93 -18.78 44.73
N PRO A 76 10.97 -19.40 45.92
CA PRO A 76 12.22 -19.88 46.53
C PRO A 76 13.03 -20.84 45.64
N CYS A 77 12.39 -21.50 44.67
CA CYS A 77 13.08 -22.36 43.70
C CYS A 77 13.86 -21.59 42.63
N ASN A 78 13.67 -20.27 42.50
CA ASN A 78 14.21 -19.43 41.44
C ASN A 78 13.98 -20.02 40.03
N ALA A 79 12.76 -20.54 39.80
CA ALA A 79 12.50 -21.44 38.69
C ALA A 79 12.54 -20.72 37.34
N LYS A 80 13.32 -21.27 36.39
CA LYS A 80 13.23 -20.88 34.97
C LYS A 80 11.87 -21.22 34.40
N ILE A 81 11.43 -20.44 33.43
CA ILE A 81 10.15 -20.62 32.73
C ILE A 81 10.44 -21.23 31.36
N ILE A 82 9.68 -22.26 31.00
CA ILE A 82 9.89 -23.10 29.81
C ILE A 82 8.89 -22.66 28.73
N PRO A 83 9.34 -22.02 27.64
CA PRO A 83 8.44 -21.56 26.58
C PRO A 83 7.80 -22.74 25.86
N GLN A 84 6.48 -22.75 25.71
CA GLN A 84 5.76 -23.72 24.86
C GLN A 84 5.56 -23.20 23.43
N ILE A 85 5.43 -21.89 23.26
CA ILE A 85 5.25 -21.24 21.96
C ILE A 85 6.60 -20.70 21.47
N THR A 86 7.25 -21.43 20.57
CA THR A 86 8.61 -21.12 20.09
C THR A 86 8.66 -20.31 18.79
N VAL A 87 7.51 -19.87 18.27
CA VAL A 87 7.43 -19.07 17.02
C VAL A 87 7.88 -17.62 17.20
N GLN A 88 7.87 -17.09 18.43
CA GLN A 88 8.37 -15.74 18.74
C GLN A 88 9.72 -15.85 19.46
N ALA A 89 10.78 -15.96 18.69
CA ALA A 89 12.15 -15.97 19.19
C ALA A 89 12.77 -14.56 19.17
N TYR A 90 13.73 -14.31 20.06
CA TYR A 90 14.58 -13.13 20.09
C TYR A 90 16.02 -13.53 20.43
N ASP A 91 17.00 -12.77 20.00
CA ASP A 91 18.39 -13.02 20.37
C ASP A 91 18.79 -12.20 21.61
N SER A 92 19.61 -12.80 22.48
CA SER A 92 20.26 -12.06 23.56
C SER A 92 21.30 -11.10 22.97
N LEU A 93 20.96 -9.81 22.94
CA LEU A 93 21.97 -8.76 22.82
C LEU A 93 22.86 -8.83 24.07
N SER A 94 24.18 -8.72 23.89
CA SER A 94 25.13 -8.74 25.00
C SER A 94 24.91 -7.54 25.92
N GLU A 95 24.13 -7.72 26.98
CA GLU A 95 24.03 -6.75 28.08
C GLU A 95 25.32 -6.76 28.90
N SER A 96 26.35 -6.05 28.42
CA SER A 96 27.38 -5.49 29.28
C SER A 96 27.15 -3.99 29.37
N ARG A 97 26.21 -3.59 30.22
CA ARG A 97 26.13 -2.27 30.85
C ARG A 97 25.06 -2.33 31.93
N MET A 98 25.37 -3.06 33.00
CA MET A 98 24.67 -2.84 34.26
C MET A 98 24.97 -1.42 34.74
N PHE A 99 23.89 -0.73 35.07
CA PHE A 99 23.85 0.54 35.76
C PHE A 99 24.72 0.51 37.02
N SER A 100 25.55 1.54 37.19
CA SER A 100 26.02 1.98 38.50
C SER A 100 25.56 3.44 38.69
N PRO A 101 25.15 3.84 39.91
CA PRO A 101 24.47 5.09 40.13
C PRO A 101 25.44 6.28 39.99
N VAL A 102 24.85 7.37 39.50
CA VAL A 102 25.43 8.69 39.37
C VAL A 102 26.06 9.15 40.69
N VAL A 103 27.37 9.39 40.70
CA VAL A 103 27.99 10.35 41.62
C VAL A 103 28.32 11.58 40.79
N ALA A 104 27.76 12.69 41.24
CA ALA A 104 27.90 14.02 40.67
C ALA A 104 29.34 14.52 40.78
N THR A 105 29.88 15.09 39.69
CA THR A 105 30.73 16.27 39.80
C THR A 105 30.73 17.08 38.50
N THR A 106 30.60 18.38 38.69
CA THR A 106 30.52 19.50 37.76
C THR A 106 31.87 19.83 37.07
N PRO A 107 31.88 20.72 36.05
CA PRO A 107 32.84 20.71 34.94
C PRO A 107 33.99 21.70 35.12
N SER A 108 35.07 21.50 34.36
CA SER A 108 36.17 22.44 34.10
C SER A 108 37.10 21.78 33.06
N THR A 109 37.77 22.41 32.10
CA THR A 109 37.81 23.76 31.54
C THR A 109 38.50 23.60 30.17
N VAL A 110 38.20 24.48 29.23
CA VAL A 110 38.78 24.55 27.87
C VAL A 110 40.30 24.70 27.91
N VAL A 111 41.03 23.87 27.14
CA VAL A 111 42.27 24.28 26.46
C VAL A 111 42.31 23.65 25.08
N SER A 112 42.25 24.50 24.06
CA SER A 112 42.47 24.17 22.66
C SER A 112 43.97 23.94 22.42
N SER A 113 44.34 22.82 21.81
CA SER A 113 45.61 22.73 21.08
C SER A 113 45.42 21.87 19.84
N HIS A 114 45.88 22.44 18.73
CA HIS A 114 45.80 21.96 17.37
C HIS A 114 46.40 20.57 17.23
N LEU A 115 45.66 19.63 16.63
CA LEU A 115 46.20 18.50 15.89
C LEU A 115 45.15 18.04 14.86
N SER A 116 45.63 17.82 13.64
CA SER A 116 44.94 17.47 12.39
C SER A 116 43.68 16.61 12.53
N PRO A 117 42.63 16.82 11.71
CA PRO A 117 41.56 15.84 11.65
C PRO A 117 42.08 14.66 10.83
N VAL A 118 42.65 13.67 11.53
CA VAL A 118 42.33 12.30 11.17
C VAL A 118 40.83 12.22 11.36
N VAL A 119 40.10 12.37 10.26
CA VAL A 119 38.68 12.06 10.23
C VAL A 119 38.59 10.56 10.51
N SER A 120 38.47 10.21 11.79
CA SER A 120 37.80 9.01 12.19
C SER A 120 36.44 9.07 11.51
N ARG A 121 36.31 8.32 10.40
CA ARG A 121 35.02 7.92 9.88
C ARG A 121 34.35 7.16 11.01
N ALA A 122 33.61 7.88 11.86
CA ALA A 122 32.43 7.32 12.46
C ALA A 122 31.65 6.76 11.27
N ALA A 123 31.64 5.43 11.12
CA ALA A 123 30.82 4.78 10.13
C ALA A 123 29.39 5.23 10.44
N LEU A 124 28.88 6.18 9.68
CA LEU A 124 27.48 6.59 9.72
C LEU A 124 26.70 5.30 9.48
N LEU A 125 25.96 4.86 10.50
CA LEU A 125 25.08 3.71 10.33
C LEU A 125 24.16 4.02 9.15
N PRO A 126 23.99 3.08 8.20
CA PRO A 126 23.19 3.30 7.01
C PRO A 126 21.78 3.74 7.40
N VAL A 127 21.29 4.79 6.75
CA VAL A 127 19.93 5.33 7.01
C VAL A 127 18.93 4.27 6.61
N PRO A 128 18.14 3.71 7.55
CA PRO A 128 17.26 2.62 7.21
C PRO A 128 16.19 3.07 6.23
N VAL A 129 15.86 2.21 5.26
CA VAL A 129 14.88 2.50 4.20
C VAL A 129 13.80 1.43 4.14
N PHE A 130 12.62 1.82 3.68
CA PHE A 130 11.49 0.94 3.45
C PHE A 130 11.77 -0.08 2.35
N ALA A 131 12.36 0.38 1.24
CA ALA A 131 12.77 -0.48 0.14
C ALA A 131 14.07 0.01 -0.49
N LYS A 132 14.92 -0.93 -0.89
CA LYS A 132 16.11 -0.74 -1.74
C LYS A 132 16.28 -1.97 -2.62
N SER A 133 17.04 -1.82 -3.69
CA SER A 133 17.36 -2.94 -4.57
C SER A 133 18.17 -3.96 -3.80
N ARG A 134 17.80 -5.24 -3.94
CA ARG A 134 18.57 -6.37 -3.40
C ARG A 134 20.01 -6.41 -3.92
N GLU A 135 20.29 -5.80 -5.08
CA GLU A 135 21.62 -5.75 -5.68
C GLU A 135 22.58 -4.80 -4.95
N ARG A 136 22.09 -3.96 -4.03
CA ARG A 136 22.95 -3.06 -3.24
C ARG A 136 23.70 -3.79 -2.13
N GLY A 137 23.18 -4.91 -1.64
CA GLY A 137 23.71 -5.65 -0.50
C GLY A 137 23.44 -4.99 0.85
N THR A 138 23.66 -5.73 1.93
CA THR A 138 23.38 -5.31 3.31
C THR A 138 24.20 -4.07 3.72
N GLY A 139 23.55 -3.11 4.36
CA GLY A 139 24.19 -1.86 4.82
C GLY A 139 24.48 -0.84 3.72
N ASN A 140 24.17 -1.13 2.46
CA ASN A 140 24.21 -0.16 1.37
C ASN A 140 22.80 0.31 1.06
N THR A 141 22.51 1.54 1.44
CA THR A 141 21.24 2.22 1.18
C THR A 141 21.40 3.28 0.11
N ASP A 142 22.26 3.12 -0.88
CA ASP A 142 22.39 4.09 -1.96
C ASP A 142 21.30 3.90 -3.01
N ALA A 143 20.86 5.01 -3.60
CA ALA A 143 19.98 4.99 -4.77
C ALA A 143 20.72 4.39 -5.97
N GLY A 144 20.01 3.64 -6.80
CA GLY A 144 20.61 3.08 -8.00
C GLY A 144 20.98 4.15 -9.02
N LYS A 145 22.07 3.88 -9.75
CA LYS A 145 22.63 4.77 -10.78
C LYS A 145 22.45 4.22 -12.21
N GLN A 146 21.85 3.05 -12.34
CA GLN A 146 21.59 2.38 -13.62
C GLN A 146 20.17 1.84 -13.60
N GLN A 147 19.59 1.66 -14.79
CA GLN A 147 18.28 1.06 -14.92
C GLN A 147 18.28 -0.39 -14.40
N GLU A 148 17.28 -0.75 -13.62
CA GLU A 148 17.05 -2.12 -13.16
C GLU A 148 15.55 -2.47 -13.10
N PRO A 149 15.16 -3.75 -13.15
CA PRO A 149 13.75 -4.10 -13.11
C PRO A 149 13.17 -3.93 -11.70
N HIS A 150 11.89 -3.58 -11.59
CA HIS A 150 11.18 -3.47 -10.31
C HIS A 150 11.23 -4.76 -9.47
N THR A 151 11.44 -5.92 -10.09
CA THR A 151 11.56 -7.23 -9.42
C THR A 151 12.79 -7.34 -8.51
N ASN A 152 13.76 -6.43 -8.63
CA ASN A 152 14.86 -6.30 -7.66
C ASN A 152 14.43 -5.62 -6.35
N PHE A 153 13.25 -4.99 -6.35
CA PHE A 153 12.64 -4.38 -5.18
C PHE A 153 11.52 -5.25 -4.65
N ALA A 154 10.48 -5.54 -5.43
CA ALA A 154 9.38 -6.35 -4.93
C ALA A 154 8.45 -6.84 -6.03
N GLU A 155 7.60 -7.80 -5.67
CA GLU A 155 6.47 -8.15 -6.51
C GLU A 155 5.48 -6.98 -6.61
N MET A 156 4.92 -6.84 -7.81
CA MET A 156 3.93 -5.81 -8.12
C MET A 156 2.64 -6.40 -8.65
N GLY A 157 1.55 -5.68 -8.42
CA GLY A 157 0.21 -6.03 -8.87
C GLY A 157 -0.47 -4.76 -9.37
N LEU A 158 -1.03 -4.83 -10.57
CA LEU A 158 -1.81 -3.76 -11.18
C LEU A 158 -3.29 -4.08 -11.04
N PHE A 159 -4.04 -3.15 -10.45
CA PHE A 159 -5.44 -3.35 -10.09
C PHE A 159 -6.34 -2.32 -10.76
N ARG A 160 -7.45 -2.77 -11.33
CA ARG A 160 -8.47 -1.93 -11.93
C ARG A 160 -9.77 -1.98 -11.14
N ALA A 161 -10.39 -0.83 -10.89
CA ALA A 161 -11.71 -0.76 -10.31
C ALA A 161 -12.76 -1.26 -11.33
N ALA A 162 -13.51 -2.29 -10.96
CA ALA A 162 -14.72 -2.68 -11.67
C ALA A 162 -15.76 -1.56 -11.57
N PRO A 163 -16.56 -1.30 -12.61
CA PRO A 163 -17.68 -0.38 -12.51
C PRO A 163 -18.60 -0.83 -11.35
N ALA A 164 -18.96 0.10 -10.47
CA ALA A 164 -19.90 -0.18 -9.40
C ALA A 164 -21.18 -0.74 -10.04
N ALA A 165 -21.66 -1.88 -9.57
CA ALA A 165 -22.91 -2.43 -10.09
C ALA A 165 -24.04 -1.45 -9.72
N ASP A 166 -24.63 -0.81 -10.73
CA ASP A 166 -25.78 0.06 -10.53
C ASP A 166 -26.88 -0.71 -9.80
N ALA A 167 -27.36 -0.13 -8.71
CA ALA A 167 -28.58 -0.59 -8.06
C ALA A 167 -29.75 -0.34 -9.03
N ALA A 168 -30.14 -1.39 -9.76
CA ALA A 168 -31.40 -1.56 -10.48
C ALA A 168 -31.95 -0.31 -11.18
N ILE A 169 -31.65 -0.16 -12.47
CA ILE A 169 -32.59 0.46 -13.41
C ILE A 169 -32.83 -0.55 -14.52
N ASP A 170 -33.99 -1.18 -14.45
CA ASP A 170 -34.55 -2.12 -15.40
C ASP A 170 -34.96 -1.35 -16.67
N PHE A 171 -34.28 -1.53 -17.81
CA PHE A 171 -34.85 -1.36 -19.15
C PHE A 171 -34.04 -2.13 -20.21
N ASP A 172 -34.78 -2.98 -20.92
CA ASP A 172 -34.50 -3.80 -22.12
C ASP A 172 -33.20 -3.57 -22.93
N ALA A 173 -32.39 -4.64 -23.06
CA ALA A 173 -31.60 -4.98 -24.26
C ALA A 173 -31.06 -6.45 -24.18
N PRO A 174 -30.82 -7.13 -25.32
CA PRO A 174 -31.20 -8.54 -25.51
C PRO A 174 -30.20 -9.59 -25.01
N GLN A 175 -30.75 -10.79 -24.78
CA GLN A 175 -30.09 -12.03 -24.37
C GLN A 175 -28.83 -12.37 -25.18
N HIS A 176 -27.68 -12.17 -24.56
CA HIS A 176 -26.54 -13.07 -24.75
C HIS A 176 -26.19 -13.66 -23.40
N ALA A 177 -26.10 -15.00 -23.37
CA ALA A 177 -26.02 -15.88 -22.21
C ALA A 177 -25.09 -15.36 -21.08
N GLN A 178 -25.63 -14.51 -20.20
CA GLN A 178 -25.05 -14.28 -18.90
C GLN A 178 -25.57 -15.39 -17.99
N THR A 179 -24.67 -16.25 -17.55
CA THR A 179 -24.91 -17.07 -16.37
C THR A 179 -25.32 -16.09 -15.27
N ALA A 180 -26.59 -16.11 -14.88
CA ALA A 180 -27.16 -15.17 -13.94
C ALA A 180 -26.22 -15.01 -12.73
N LYS A 181 -25.78 -13.77 -12.46
CA LYS A 181 -25.06 -13.38 -11.25
C LYS A 181 -25.95 -13.72 -10.04
N LYS A 182 -25.92 -14.97 -9.58
CA LYS A 182 -26.61 -15.36 -8.36
C LYS A 182 -25.91 -14.65 -7.22
N LYS A 183 -26.66 -13.80 -6.50
CA LYS A 183 -26.26 -13.32 -5.19
C LYS A 183 -25.88 -14.55 -4.35
N PRO A 184 -24.76 -14.51 -3.60
CA PRO A 184 -24.42 -15.58 -2.68
C PRO A 184 -25.65 -15.89 -1.81
N PRO A 185 -26.01 -17.18 -1.62
CA PRO A 185 -27.12 -17.52 -0.76
C PRO A 185 -26.88 -16.92 0.63
N ALA A 186 -27.93 -16.43 1.27
CA ALA A 186 -27.79 -15.93 2.63
C ALA A 186 -27.31 -17.09 3.54
N PRO A 187 -26.51 -16.83 4.58
CA PRO A 187 -26.03 -17.88 5.47
C PRO A 187 -27.16 -18.78 6.03
N GLU A 188 -28.34 -18.18 6.26
CA GLU A 188 -29.56 -18.86 6.69
C GLU A 188 -30.19 -19.80 5.64
N ASP A 189 -29.94 -19.60 4.34
CA ASP A 189 -30.51 -20.39 3.25
C ASP A 189 -29.72 -21.68 2.96
N ILE A 190 -28.56 -21.86 3.60
CA ILE A 190 -27.72 -23.05 3.42
C ILE A 190 -28.36 -24.22 4.16
N SER A 191 -28.73 -25.26 3.41
CA SER A 191 -29.36 -26.46 3.96
C SER A 191 -28.46 -27.19 4.97
N LYS A 192 -29.03 -27.49 6.14
CA LYS A 192 -28.32 -28.24 7.20
C LYS A 192 -28.10 -29.70 6.81
N PRO A 193 -26.96 -30.29 7.19
CA PRO A 193 -26.69 -31.70 6.92
C PRO A 193 -27.68 -32.61 7.67
N LYS A 194 -27.91 -33.80 7.12
CA LYS A 194 -28.77 -34.81 7.75
C LYS A 194 -28.14 -35.26 9.08
N LYS A 195 -28.96 -35.45 10.12
CA LYS A 195 -28.48 -35.98 11.40
C LYS A 195 -27.97 -37.42 11.22
N ARG A 196 -26.66 -37.62 11.36
CA ARG A 196 -26.00 -38.95 11.33
C ARG A 196 -25.75 -39.50 12.73
N SER A 197 -25.79 -40.81 12.89
CA SER A 197 -25.49 -41.50 14.16
C SER A 197 -24.01 -41.33 14.56
N ALA A 198 -23.71 -41.50 15.84
CA ALA A 198 -22.34 -41.40 16.36
C ALA A 198 -21.40 -42.44 15.71
N LEU A 199 -21.90 -43.65 15.45
CA LEU A 199 -21.13 -44.72 14.79
C LEU A 199 -20.75 -44.35 13.35
N TYR A 200 -21.67 -43.75 12.59
CA TYR A 200 -21.40 -43.30 11.22
C TYR A 200 -20.34 -42.18 11.19
N LYS A 201 -20.44 -41.22 12.10
CA LYS A 201 -19.47 -40.13 12.24
C LYS A 201 -18.09 -40.62 12.65
N TRP A 202 -18.02 -41.69 13.45
CA TRP A 202 -16.77 -42.31 13.85
C TRP A 202 -16.06 -43.04 12.69
N LEU A 203 -16.81 -43.73 11.83
CA LEU A 203 -16.27 -44.45 10.66
C LEU A 203 -15.92 -43.54 9.48
N ASN A 204 -16.73 -42.51 9.21
CA ASN A 204 -16.66 -41.71 7.99
C ASN A 204 -16.21 -40.27 8.23
N GLY A 205 -15.97 -39.87 9.49
CA GLY A 205 -15.65 -38.51 9.88
C GLY A 205 -16.84 -37.55 9.81
N ASN A 206 -16.59 -36.29 10.17
CA ASN A 206 -17.59 -35.21 10.21
C ASN A 206 -17.58 -34.32 8.94
N HIS A 207 -17.23 -34.87 7.78
CA HIS A 207 -17.05 -34.07 6.56
C HIS A 207 -18.29 -33.27 6.15
N GLU A 208 -19.50 -33.82 6.26
CA GLU A 208 -20.76 -33.13 5.94
C GLU A 208 -20.97 -31.88 6.83
N GLU A 209 -20.65 -31.97 8.13
CA GLU A 209 -20.79 -30.85 9.07
C GLU A 209 -19.68 -29.81 8.84
N ILE A 210 -18.44 -30.26 8.61
CA ILE A 210 -17.31 -29.36 8.31
C ILE A 210 -17.58 -28.57 7.01
N GLN A 211 -18.10 -29.21 5.97
CA GLN A 211 -18.48 -28.56 4.71
C GLN A 211 -19.63 -27.57 4.91
N TYR A 212 -20.64 -27.93 5.70
CA TYR A 212 -21.73 -27.02 6.04
C TYR A 212 -21.24 -25.77 6.76
N GLN A 213 -20.42 -25.92 7.80
CA GLN A 213 -19.85 -24.80 8.54
C GLN A 213 -18.96 -23.92 7.65
N ALA A 214 -18.15 -24.53 6.77
CA ALA A 214 -17.33 -23.81 5.81
C ALA A 214 -18.19 -23.02 4.81
N ALA A 215 -19.29 -23.59 4.31
CA ALA A 215 -20.22 -22.91 3.41
C ALA A 215 -20.93 -21.73 4.08
N VAL A 216 -21.39 -21.90 5.32
CA VAL A 216 -22.00 -20.82 6.12
C VAL A 216 -21.00 -19.69 6.39
N ALA A 217 -19.77 -20.03 6.75
CA ALA A 217 -18.71 -19.05 6.94
C ALA A 217 -18.36 -18.29 5.65
N ALA A 218 -18.30 -18.98 4.52
CA ALA A 218 -18.06 -18.39 3.20
C ALA A 218 -19.18 -17.42 2.80
N ALA A 219 -20.45 -17.83 2.94
CA ALA A 219 -21.60 -16.97 2.65
C ALA A 219 -21.63 -15.72 3.55
N ALA A 220 -21.30 -15.87 4.84
CA ALA A 220 -21.22 -14.74 5.76
C ALA A 220 -20.07 -13.79 5.40
N SER A 221 -18.91 -14.32 4.98
CA SER A 221 -17.80 -13.54 4.44
C SER A 221 -18.24 -12.76 3.20
N ALA A 222 -18.87 -13.43 2.22
CA ALA A 222 -19.35 -12.80 1.00
C ALA A 222 -20.33 -11.65 1.28
N SER A 223 -21.26 -11.85 2.22
CA SER A 223 -22.19 -10.79 2.63
C SER A 223 -21.47 -9.58 3.24
N ARG A 224 -20.49 -9.79 4.13
CA ARG A 224 -19.72 -8.69 4.75
C ARG A 224 -18.90 -7.95 3.71
N ALA A 225 -18.25 -8.68 2.79
CA ALA A 225 -17.50 -8.07 1.71
C ALA A 225 -18.38 -7.25 0.77
N GLN A 226 -19.60 -7.72 0.46
CA GLN A 226 -20.57 -6.96 -0.34
C GLN A 226 -21.03 -5.67 0.35
N THR A 227 -21.29 -5.73 1.67
CA THR A 227 -21.61 -4.53 2.45
C THR A 227 -20.45 -3.54 2.43
N ALA A 228 -19.22 -4.03 2.62
CA ALA A 228 -18.02 -3.21 2.63
C ALA A 228 -17.74 -2.47 1.33
N THR A 229 -18.08 -3.10 0.21
CA THR A 229 -17.83 -2.53 -1.13
C THR A 229 -19.08 -1.90 -1.75
N ALA A 230 -20.16 -1.71 -0.98
CA ALA A 230 -21.39 -1.12 -1.49
C ALA A 230 -21.13 0.32 -1.99
N GLY A 231 -21.42 0.59 -3.26
CA GLY A 231 -21.17 1.89 -3.90
C GLY A 231 -19.68 2.20 -4.12
N ALA A 232 -18.80 1.20 -4.04
CA ALA A 232 -17.38 1.31 -4.36
C ALA A 232 -17.03 0.38 -5.54
N GLY A 233 -16.00 0.74 -6.30
CA GLY A 233 -15.46 -0.11 -7.35
C GLY A 233 -14.52 -1.15 -6.75
N VAL A 234 -14.88 -2.44 -6.84
CA VAL A 234 -14.01 -3.54 -6.40
C VAL A 234 -12.77 -3.58 -7.27
N LEU A 235 -11.59 -3.69 -6.66
CA LEU A 235 -10.32 -3.75 -7.37
C LEU A 235 -10.03 -5.17 -7.87
N GLU A 236 -9.96 -5.32 -9.19
CA GLU A 236 -9.61 -6.55 -9.88
C GLU A 236 -8.16 -6.50 -10.34
N GLN A 237 -7.40 -7.56 -10.07
CA GLN A 237 -6.03 -7.66 -10.56
C GLN A 237 -6.03 -7.91 -12.07
N VAL A 238 -5.43 -6.99 -12.83
CA VAL A 238 -5.32 -7.10 -14.30
C VAL A 238 -3.93 -7.56 -14.75
N ALA A 239 -2.91 -7.38 -13.91
CA ALA A 239 -1.55 -7.83 -14.18
C ALA A 239 -0.69 -7.93 -12.90
N GLY A 240 0.48 -8.55 -13.03
CA GLY A 240 1.44 -8.71 -11.94
C GLY A 240 1.26 -10.02 -11.16
N ARG A 241 2.03 -10.16 -10.08
CA ARG A 241 2.05 -11.36 -9.21
C ARG A 241 1.67 -11.07 -7.77
N PHE A 242 1.62 -9.80 -7.38
CA PHE A 242 1.26 -9.40 -6.04
C PHE A 242 -0.27 -9.33 -5.88
N ALA A 243 -0.81 -10.09 -4.93
CA ALA A 243 -2.17 -9.96 -4.43
C ALA A 243 -2.21 -10.37 -2.95
N THR A 244 -3.03 -9.70 -2.14
CA THR A 244 -3.33 -10.11 -0.76
C THR A 244 -4.67 -10.82 -0.70
N TYR A 245 -4.93 -11.54 0.39
CA TYR A 245 -6.29 -12.00 0.68
C TYR A 245 -7.21 -10.81 1.00
N GLY A 246 -8.51 -11.10 1.09
CA GLY A 246 -9.56 -10.12 1.30
C GLY A 246 -10.01 -9.42 0.02
N THR A 247 -10.89 -8.45 0.18
CA THR A 247 -11.46 -7.66 -0.91
C THR A 247 -10.98 -6.22 -0.78
N TRP A 248 -10.45 -5.69 -1.88
CA TRP A 248 -10.08 -4.28 -2.01
C TRP A 248 -11.11 -3.55 -2.87
N ALA A 249 -11.43 -2.30 -2.50
CA ALA A 249 -12.28 -1.44 -3.30
C ALA A 249 -11.85 0.02 -3.18
N VAL A 250 -12.30 0.84 -4.12
CA VAL A 250 -12.05 2.28 -4.14
C VAL A 250 -13.34 3.06 -4.35
N GLN A 251 -13.44 4.21 -3.68
CA GLN A 251 -14.54 5.15 -3.83
C GLN A 251 -13.99 6.56 -4.04
N GLY A 252 -14.52 7.27 -5.04
CA GLY A 252 -14.11 8.63 -5.39
C GLY A 252 -15.24 9.35 -6.12
N THR A 253 -15.18 10.68 -6.16
CA THR A 253 -16.25 11.55 -6.71
C THR A 253 -16.44 11.41 -8.22
N GLU A 254 -15.50 10.80 -8.94
CA GLU A 254 -15.50 10.66 -10.41
C GLU A 254 -15.30 9.20 -10.86
N ILE A 255 -15.67 8.20 -10.05
CA ILE A 255 -15.76 6.80 -10.51
C ILE A 255 -17.05 6.64 -11.33
N ALA A 256 -17.18 7.42 -12.40
CA ALA A 256 -18.22 7.24 -13.40
C ALA A 256 -17.78 6.10 -14.33
N ALA A 257 -18.68 5.16 -14.56
CA ALA A 257 -18.47 3.94 -15.31
C ALA A 257 -17.66 4.12 -16.60
N GLY A 258 -16.48 3.50 -16.66
CA GLY A 258 -15.93 2.79 -17.83
C GLY A 258 -16.00 3.42 -19.23
N GLY A 259 -16.09 4.75 -19.36
CA GLY A 259 -16.01 5.47 -20.62
C GLY A 259 -14.61 6.04 -20.86
N VAL A 260 -14.18 6.11 -22.11
CA VAL A 260 -12.97 6.84 -22.52
C VAL A 260 -13.11 8.28 -22.03
N GLY A 261 -12.22 8.71 -21.12
CA GLY A 261 -12.24 10.05 -20.53
C GLY A 261 -12.77 10.18 -19.09
N ALA A 262 -13.21 9.09 -18.44
CA ALA A 262 -13.49 9.12 -17.00
C ALA A 262 -12.19 9.03 -16.19
N SER A 263 -11.94 10.01 -15.32
CA SER A 263 -10.80 10.13 -14.39
C SER A 263 -10.55 8.81 -13.66
N VAL A 264 -9.57 8.07 -14.15
CA VAL A 264 -9.36 6.66 -13.80
C VAL A 264 -8.78 6.56 -12.39
N ALA A 265 -9.63 6.52 -11.37
CA ALA A 265 -9.27 5.90 -10.08
C ALA A 265 -9.05 4.36 -10.21
N GLY A 266 -8.94 3.85 -11.44
CA GLY A 266 -8.93 2.44 -11.81
C GLY A 266 -7.54 1.88 -12.15
N PHE A 267 -6.44 2.43 -11.63
CA PHE A 267 -5.14 1.75 -11.65
C PHE A 267 -4.37 1.99 -10.34
N LEU A 268 -4.60 1.13 -9.35
CA LEU A 268 -3.78 1.03 -8.14
C LEU A 268 -2.66 0.04 -8.42
N VAL A 269 -1.41 0.42 -8.17
CA VAL A 269 -0.30 -0.55 -8.18
C VAL A 269 0.26 -0.67 -6.78
N GLY A 270 0.22 -1.90 -6.28
CA GLY A 270 0.82 -2.28 -5.01
C GLY A 270 2.20 -2.88 -5.24
N MET A 271 3.18 -2.44 -4.45
CA MET A 271 4.46 -3.10 -4.24
C MET A 271 4.51 -3.60 -2.80
N MET A 272 4.79 -4.89 -2.61
CA MET A 272 5.00 -5.46 -1.29
C MET A 272 6.47 -5.81 -1.11
N PRO A 273 7.26 -5.02 -0.34
CA PRO A 273 8.64 -5.42 -0.04
C PRO A 273 8.69 -6.77 0.67
N GLY A 274 7.66 -7.15 1.45
CA GLY A 274 7.60 -8.48 2.05
C GLY A 274 8.81 -8.75 2.95
N LYS A 275 9.59 -9.78 2.63
CA LYS A 275 10.87 -10.12 3.29
C LYS A 275 12.10 -9.46 2.65
N LEU A 276 11.93 -8.59 1.67
CA LEU A 276 13.02 -7.87 1.03
C LEU A 276 13.79 -7.08 2.08
N ASN A 277 15.08 -7.36 2.22
CA ASN A 277 15.97 -6.79 3.23
C ASN A 277 15.54 -7.10 4.69
N GLU A 278 14.65 -8.09 4.92
CA GLU A 278 14.27 -8.50 6.27
C GLU A 278 15.50 -9.07 7.00
N GLY A 279 15.73 -8.58 8.23
CA GLY A 279 16.91 -8.92 9.02
C GLY A 279 18.12 -8.02 8.78
N GLU A 280 18.08 -7.14 7.79
CA GLU A 280 19.09 -6.10 7.62
C GLU A 280 18.85 -4.94 8.60
N GLN A 281 19.91 -4.39 9.19
CA GLN A 281 19.79 -3.27 10.15
C GLN A 281 19.27 -1.99 9.48
N ASP A 282 19.46 -1.88 8.17
CA ASP A 282 19.04 -0.78 7.32
C ASP A 282 17.65 -0.98 6.68
N PHE A 283 16.86 -1.94 7.16
CA PHE A 283 15.46 -2.11 6.80
C PHE A 283 14.52 -1.45 7.82
N ILE A 284 13.52 -0.71 7.34
CA ILE A 284 12.45 -0.19 8.20
C ILE A 284 11.35 -1.26 8.33
N ASP A 285 11.34 -1.94 9.46
CA ASP A 285 10.28 -2.90 9.78
C ASP A 285 8.91 -2.25 10.03
N ARG A 286 7.87 -3.08 10.08
CA ARG A 286 6.49 -2.67 10.36
C ARG A 286 6.34 -1.85 11.64
N MET A 287 7.06 -2.21 12.71
CA MET A 287 6.93 -1.55 14.01
C MET A 287 7.48 -0.13 13.97
N ARG A 288 8.63 0.05 13.32
CA ARG A 288 9.25 1.35 13.09
C ARG A 288 8.42 2.18 12.13
N LEU A 289 7.96 1.58 11.03
CA LEU A 289 7.09 2.24 10.06
C LEU A 289 5.81 2.76 10.73
N ALA A 290 5.20 2.01 11.64
CA ALA A 290 4.00 2.40 12.38
C ALA A 290 4.17 3.64 13.30
N GLN A 291 5.39 4.11 13.52
CA GLN A 291 5.72 5.32 14.28
C GLN A 291 6.09 6.52 13.39
N MET A 292 6.15 6.33 12.07
CA MET A 292 6.59 7.33 11.10
C MET A 292 5.38 7.93 10.37
N ARG A 293 5.46 9.24 10.04
CA ARG A 293 4.52 9.89 9.12
C ARG A 293 4.93 9.75 7.65
N GLU A 294 6.23 9.65 7.42
CA GLU A 294 6.85 9.41 6.13
C GLU A 294 8.08 8.53 6.36
N ALA A 295 8.41 7.67 5.40
CA ALA A 295 9.59 6.81 5.46
C ALA A 295 10.40 6.90 4.16
N PRO A 296 11.74 6.88 4.25
CA PRO A 296 12.60 6.89 3.08
C PRO A 296 12.49 5.57 2.30
N SER A 297 12.36 5.66 0.98
CA SER A 297 12.39 4.54 0.04
C SER A 297 13.35 4.86 -1.10
N ARG A 298 14.20 3.91 -1.51
CA ARG A 298 15.10 4.07 -2.66
C ARG A 298 14.46 3.81 -4.00
N VAL A 299 13.17 3.51 -3.99
CA VAL A 299 12.35 3.42 -5.18
C VAL A 299 11.00 4.07 -4.94
N ARG A 300 10.57 4.87 -5.91
CA ARG A 300 9.21 5.42 -5.97
C ARG A 300 8.69 5.28 -7.39
N PHE A 301 7.38 5.18 -7.54
CA PHE A 301 6.70 4.89 -8.79
C PHE A 301 5.68 5.96 -9.11
N THR A 302 5.52 6.22 -10.40
CA THR A 302 4.52 7.13 -10.94
C THR A 302 3.87 6.50 -12.16
N TRP A 303 2.82 7.17 -12.65
CA TRP A 303 2.29 6.97 -13.99
C TRP A 303 2.94 7.94 -14.97
N GLU A 304 3.21 7.45 -16.17
CA GLU A 304 3.71 8.25 -17.29
C GLU A 304 2.86 8.01 -18.52
N ASP A 305 2.60 9.07 -19.27
CA ASP A 305 1.92 8.94 -20.55
C ASP A 305 2.86 8.26 -21.55
N SER A 306 2.47 7.08 -22.03
CA SER A 306 3.19 6.47 -23.14
C SER A 306 2.86 7.16 -24.46
N SER A 307 3.66 6.91 -25.50
CA SER A 307 3.51 7.52 -26.82
C SER A 307 2.16 7.25 -27.50
N ASN A 308 1.36 6.33 -26.97
CA ASN A 308 0.03 5.98 -27.48
C ASN A 308 -1.12 6.51 -26.60
N GLY A 309 -0.82 7.33 -25.58
CA GLY A 309 -1.81 7.94 -24.68
C GLY A 309 -2.30 7.03 -23.55
N HIS A 310 -1.80 5.80 -23.43
CA HIS A 310 -2.09 4.96 -22.26
C HIS A 310 -1.10 5.24 -21.12
N PRO A 311 -1.56 5.43 -19.87
CA PRO A 311 -0.67 5.59 -18.74
C PRO A 311 0.07 4.26 -18.50
N VAL A 312 1.39 4.32 -18.37
CA VAL A 312 2.24 3.18 -18.02
C VAL A 312 2.94 3.44 -16.69
N PRO A 313 3.08 2.42 -15.83
CA PRO A 313 3.81 2.58 -14.58
C PRO A 313 5.31 2.72 -14.86
N HIS A 314 5.97 3.63 -14.15
CA HIS A 314 7.41 3.87 -14.26
C HIS A 314 8.03 4.06 -12.86
N GLY A 315 9.17 3.41 -12.59
CA GLY A 315 9.89 3.50 -11.32
C GLY A 315 11.13 4.39 -11.38
N TYR A 316 11.48 5.01 -10.25
CA TYR A 316 12.65 5.86 -10.13
C TYR A 316 13.48 5.54 -8.90
N HIS A 317 14.80 5.54 -9.05
CA HIS A 317 15.72 5.53 -7.93
C HIS A 317 15.72 6.87 -7.21
N THR A 318 15.32 6.87 -5.96
CA THR A 318 15.12 8.11 -5.19
C THR A 318 16.23 8.31 -4.17
N PRO A 319 17.15 9.27 -4.40
CA PRO A 319 18.24 9.55 -3.47
C PRO A 319 17.71 10.24 -2.19
N PRO A 320 18.52 10.26 -1.10
CA PRO A 320 18.20 11.00 0.11
C PRO A 320 17.73 12.44 -0.18
N GLY A 321 16.64 12.85 0.45
CA GLY A 321 15.98 14.15 0.25
C GLY A 321 14.90 14.15 -0.83
N LYS A 322 14.81 13.09 -1.63
CA LYS A 322 13.79 12.86 -2.68
C LYS A 322 13.03 11.53 -2.48
N ASP A 323 13.28 10.88 -1.36
CA ASP A 323 12.96 9.48 -1.03
C ASP A 323 11.80 9.30 -0.06
N MET A 324 11.23 10.38 0.48
CA MET A 324 10.19 10.29 1.51
C MET A 324 8.84 9.87 0.92
N VAL A 325 8.26 8.80 1.46
CA VAL A 325 6.92 8.28 1.11
C VAL A 325 6.01 8.36 2.34
N ARG A 326 4.78 8.84 2.16
CA ARG A 326 3.78 8.99 3.23
C ARG A 326 3.39 7.63 3.81
N VAL A 327 3.38 7.49 5.13
CA VAL A 327 3.01 6.25 5.83
C VAL A 327 1.65 6.43 6.48
N ARG A 328 0.69 5.55 6.18
CA ARG A 328 -0.67 5.63 6.71
C ARG A 328 -1.14 4.27 7.21
N LYS A 329 -1.90 4.27 8.30
CA LYS A 329 -2.59 3.09 8.81
C LYS A 329 -4.01 3.10 8.26
N MET A 330 -4.52 1.93 7.87
CA MET A 330 -5.94 1.81 7.58
C MET A 330 -6.71 1.72 8.90
N GLU A 331 -7.81 2.46 8.99
CA GLU A 331 -8.61 2.57 10.21
C GLU A 331 -9.98 1.92 10.02
N TRP A 332 -10.55 1.38 11.08
CA TRP A 332 -11.88 0.76 11.02
C TRP A 332 -12.95 1.84 10.82
N ASP A 333 -13.69 1.75 9.73
CA ASP A 333 -14.83 2.62 9.45
C ASP A 333 -16.14 1.84 9.61
N ARG A 334 -16.96 2.28 10.57
CA ARG A 334 -18.26 1.65 10.87
C ARG A 334 -19.27 1.79 9.74
N ARG A 335 -19.10 2.75 8.82
CA ARG A 335 -20.02 2.93 7.67
C ARG A 335 -19.88 1.84 6.64
N TYR A 336 -18.65 1.39 6.41
CA TYR A 336 -18.33 0.32 5.47
C TYR A 336 -18.19 -1.05 6.18
N GLU A 337 -18.16 -1.09 7.51
CA GLU A 337 -17.78 -2.31 8.25
C GLU A 337 -16.45 -2.90 7.75
N ALA A 338 -15.52 -2.00 7.41
CA ALA A 338 -14.26 -2.33 6.76
C ALA A 338 -13.17 -1.33 7.17
N TYR A 339 -11.93 -1.65 6.83
CA TYR A 339 -10.82 -0.74 7.04
C TYR A 339 -10.68 0.21 5.86
N THR A 340 -10.49 1.49 6.13
CA THR A 340 -10.42 2.51 5.09
C THR A 340 -9.22 3.44 5.28
N PHE A 341 -8.84 4.08 4.17
CA PHE A 341 -7.89 5.18 4.15
C PHE A 341 -8.31 6.15 3.05
N ALA A 342 -8.53 7.41 3.40
CA ALA A 342 -8.78 8.47 2.42
C ALA A 342 -7.46 9.16 2.06
N THR A 343 -7.22 9.28 0.77
CA THR A 343 -5.97 9.89 0.28
C THR A 343 -6.01 11.42 0.45
N GLU A 344 -4.84 12.03 0.51
CA GLU A 344 -4.63 13.45 0.84
C GLU A 344 -4.55 14.36 -0.39
N GLU A 345 -4.77 13.82 -1.58
CA GLU A 345 -4.88 14.60 -2.82
C GLU A 345 -6.17 15.44 -2.82
N GLU A 346 -6.17 16.51 -3.63
CA GLU A 346 -7.30 17.44 -3.75
C GLU A 346 -8.61 16.74 -4.16
N LYS A 347 -8.50 15.74 -5.04
CA LYS A 347 -9.55 14.73 -5.28
C LYS A 347 -9.22 13.49 -4.46
N SER A 348 -9.69 13.45 -3.21
CA SER A 348 -9.42 12.32 -2.32
C SER A 348 -10.09 11.04 -2.83
N VAL A 349 -9.34 9.94 -2.87
CA VAL A 349 -9.87 8.59 -3.11
C VAL A 349 -9.90 7.84 -1.78
N THR A 350 -11.03 7.22 -1.45
CA THR A 350 -11.15 6.33 -0.30
C THR A 350 -10.80 4.92 -0.75
N ILE A 351 -9.72 4.38 -0.18
CA ILE A 351 -9.31 2.99 -0.32
C ILE A 351 -9.99 2.18 0.79
N ILE A 352 -10.61 1.07 0.42
CA ILE A 352 -11.36 0.18 1.31
C ILE A 352 -10.73 -1.21 1.24
N TRP A 353 -10.53 -1.84 2.40
CA TRP A 353 -10.10 -3.23 2.50
C TRP A 353 -10.89 -3.96 3.59
N THR A 354 -11.33 -5.17 3.25
CA THR A 354 -11.91 -6.13 4.19
C THR A 354 -11.20 -7.47 4.07
N PRO A 355 -10.94 -8.19 5.18
CA PRO A 355 -10.37 -9.54 5.13
C PRO A 355 -11.30 -10.57 4.48
N ASP A 356 -12.60 -10.25 4.35
CA ASP A 356 -13.60 -11.13 3.74
C ASP A 356 -13.51 -11.13 2.20
N HIS A 357 -13.86 -12.26 1.59
CA HIS A 357 -13.92 -12.42 0.13
C HIS A 357 -15.32 -12.13 -0.40
N SER A 358 -15.45 -11.35 -1.48
CA SER A 358 -16.73 -10.95 -2.09
C SER A 358 -17.38 -12.00 -3.01
N ASP A 359 -16.76 -13.16 -3.19
CA ASP A 359 -17.13 -14.19 -4.18
C ASP A 359 -17.35 -13.66 -5.61
N VAL A 360 -16.86 -12.44 -5.91
CA VAL A 360 -16.77 -11.91 -7.28
C VAL A 360 -15.64 -12.66 -7.98
N ASN A 361 -15.97 -13.86 -8.40
CA ASN A 361 -15.20 -14.63 -9.36
C ASN A 361 -15.46 -13.95 -10.71
N THR A 362 -14.64 -12.98 -11.10
CA THR A 362 -14.69 -12.52 -12.49
C THR A 362 -14.13 -13.65 -13.35
N PRO A 363 -14.95 -14.26 -14.23
CA PRO A 363 -14.39 -15.14 -15.24
C PRO A 363 -13.47 -14.26 -16.08
N SER A 364 -12.19 -14.64 -16.15
CA SER A 364 -11.23 -14.02 -17.04
C SER A 364 -11.52 -14.39 -18.49
N ASN A 365 -12.74 -14.18 -19.01
CA ASN A 365 -13.04 -14.21 -20.44
C ASN A 365 -14.51 -13.85 -20.75
N THR A 366 -14.76 -12.62 -21.21
CA THR A 366 -15.75 -12.37 -22.27
C THR A 366 -15.30 -11.18 -23.11
N GLY A 367 -14.91 -11.47 -24.36
CA GLY A 367 -15.08 -10.61 -25.53
C GLY A 367 -14.54 -9.18 -25.48
N ASN A 368 -13.36 -8.98 -26.08
CA ASN A 368 -12.85 -7.69 -26.60
C ASN A 368 -12.81 -6.50 -25.64
N GLN A 369 -11.91 -6.55 -24.66
CA GLN A 369 -11.08 -5.39 -24.29
C GLN A 369 -9.68 -5.94 -24.03
N THR A 370 -8.71 -5.61 -24.88
CA THR A 370 -7.31 -6.04 -24.69
C THR A 370 -6.85 -5.51 -23.33
N PRO A 371 -6.66 -6.35 -22.30
CA PRO A 371 -6.11 -5.87 -21.03
C PRO A 371 -4.72 -5.31 -21.32
N PRO A 372 -4.24 -4.29 -20.60
CA PRO A 372 -2.82 -3.98 -20.59
C PRO A 372 -2.10 -5.21 -20.03
N ARG A 373 -1.67 -6.11 -20.92
CA ARG A 373 -0.69 -7.13 -20.57
C ARG A 373 0.57 -6.34 -20.25
N LEU A 374 0.91 -6.17 -18.96
CA LEU A 374 2.25 -5.78 -18.56
C LEU A 374 3.20 -6.85 -19.12
N SER A 375 3.63 -6.62 -20.35
CA SER A 375 4.51 -7.49 -21.09
C SER A 375 5.92 -7.05 -20.72
N GLY A 376 6.37 -7.42 -19.52
CA GLY A 376 7.72 -7.12 -19.04
C GLY A 376 7.77 -6.55 -17.62
N ALA A 377 8.99 -6.52 -17.08
CA ALA A 377 9.27 -5.88 -15.81
C ALA A 377 9.23 -4.35 -15.98
N ILE A 378 8.50 -3.66 -15.10
CA ILE A 378 8.53 -2.19 -14.98
C ILE A 378 9.99 -1.74 -14.77
N PRO A 379 10.53 -0.86 -15.61
CA PRO A 379 11.88 -0.32 -15.43
C PRO A 379 11.91 0.63 -14.25
N VAL A 380 13.04 0.63 -13.54
CA VAL A 380 13.39 1.60 -12.50
C VAL A 380 14.62 2.35 -12.97
N ASP A 381 14.43 3.62 -13.33
CA ASP A 381 15.49 4.47 -13.87
C ASP A 381 16.13 5.36 -12.80
N PRO A 382 17.40 5.79 -12.97
CA PRO A 382 17.98 6.84 -12.15
C PRO A 382 17.13 8.12 -12.23
N LEU A 383 16.92 8.78 -11.11
CA LEU A 383 16.18 10.04 -11.10
C LEU A 383 17.00 11.14 -11.83
N PRO A 384 16.43 11.87 -12.81
CA PRO A 384 17.13 12.94 -13.53
C PRO A 384 17.57 14.09 -12.61
N ASP A 385 18.73 14.69 -12.89
CA ASP A 385 19.34 15.74 -12.06
C ASP A 385 18.43 16.98 -11.87
N ASP A 386 17.66 17.36 -12.90
CA ASP A 386 16.80 18.56 -12.91
C ASP A 386 15.41 18.37 -12.25
N SER A 387 15.14 17.19 -11.67
CA SER A 387 13.86 16.91 -11.02
C SER A 387 13.69 17.69 -9.71
N ARG A 388 12.83 18.72 -9.70
CA ARG A 388 12.28 19.26 -8.43
C ARG A 388 11.14 18.36 -7.99
N ILE A 389 11.26 17.79 -6.79
CA ILE A 389 10.19 17.04 -6.12
C ILE A 389 9.76 17.90 -4.94
N ALA A 390 8.60 18.54 -5.03
CA ALA A 390 8.04 19.29 -3.92
C ALA A 390 7.28 18.35 -2.97
N THR A 391 7.70 18.33 -1.71
CA THR A 391 6.87 17.84 -0.60
C THR A 391 5.80 18.91 -0.34
N THR A 392 4.57 18.63 -0.79
CA THR A 392 3.32 19.41 -0.67
C THR A 392 3.39 20.80 0.00
N THR A 393 3.38 21.85 -0.82
CA THR A 393 2.38 22.95 -0.80
C THR A 393 2.49 23.71 -2.12
N THR A 394 1.61 23.38 -3.08
CA THR A 394 1.45 24.01 -4.42
C THR A 394 2.55 23.66 -5.45
N PRO A 395 2.25 22.91 -6.53
CA PRO A 395 3.28 22.54 -7.50
C PRO A 395 3.44 23.58 -8.62
N ALA A 396 4.69 23.78 -9.03
CA ALA A 396 5.03 24.34 -10.33
C ALA A 396 4.88 23.27 -11.44
N PRO A 397 4.57 23.64 -12.69
CA PRO A 397 4.01 22.74 -13.71
C PRO A 397 4.97 21.69 -14.31
N ASP A 398 6.25 21.66 -13.94
CA ASP A 398 7.22 20.65 -14.41
C ASP A 398 7.69 19.69 -13.29
N GLU A 399 7.01 19.66 -12.15
CA GLU A 399 7.37 18.81 -11.00
C GLU A 399 6.67 17.45 -11.06
N LYS A 400 7.48 16.37 -11.00
CA LYS A 400 6.99 15.00 -10.91
C LYS A 400 6.37 14.77 -9.52
N SER A 401 5.06 14.93 -9.40
CA SER A 401 4.34 14.69 -8.15
C SER A 401 4.05 13.20 -7.96
N PHE A 402 4.54 12.63 -6.86
CA PHE A 402 4.22 11.25 -6.48
C PHE A 402 2.92 11.22 -5.66
N ALA A 403 1.92 10.48 -6.14
CA ALA A 403 0.69 10.16 -5.40
C ALA A 403 0.81 8.78 -4.73
N ASP A 404 1.84 8.62 -3.90
CA ASP A 404 2.22 7.35 -3.28
C ASP A 404 2.09 7.35 -1.76
N TYR A 405 1.88 6.14 -1.22
CA TYR A 405 1.72 5.87 0.19
C TYR A 405 2.29 4.50 0.55
N ILE A 406 2.71 4.33 1.80
CA ILE A 406 2.91 3.01 2.41
C ILE A 406 1.76 2.79 3.39
N LEU A 407 0.92 1.80 3.08
CA LEU A 407 -0.24 1.41 3.88
C LEU A 407 0.13 0.30 4.87
N ILE A 408 -0.22 0.54 6.14
CA ILE A 408 -0.13 -0.45 7.21
C ILE A 408 -1.54 -0.97 7.49
N LEU A 409 -1.77 -2.23 7.15
CA LEU A 409 -3.03 -2.89 7.45
C LEU A 409 -3.14 -3.22 8.95
N PRO A 410 -4.35 -3.39 9.48
CA PRO A 410 -4.60 -3.77 10.88
C PRO A 410 -4.28 -5.25 11.19
N VAL A 411 -3.83 -6.03 10.21
CA VAL A 411 -3.47 -7.45 10.32
C VAL A 411 -1.97 -7.65 10.21
N SER A 412 -1.39 -8.55 11.01
CA SER A 412 0.06 -8.71 11.13
C SER A 412 0.69 -9.56 10.02
N ASP A 413 -0.09 -10.43 9.40
CA ASP A 413 0.31 -11.37 8.36
C ASP A 413 0.36 -10.74 6.96
N ILE A 414 -0.21 -9.55 6.78
CA ILE A 414 0.02 -8.71 5.61
C ILE A 414 1.13 -7.67 5.95
N PRO A 415 2.31 -7.76 5.30
CA PRO A 415 3.34 -6.74 5.37
C PRO A 415 2.84 -5.37 4.91
N PRO A 416 3.46 -4.25 5.35
CA PRO A 416 3.11 -2.94 4.81
C PRO A 416 3.23 -2.90 3.28
N ILE A 417 2.24 -2.28 2.64
CA ILE A 417 2.08 -2.27 1.18
C ILE A 417 2.38 -0.87 0.68
N TYR A 418 3.35 -0.72 -0.21
CA TYR A 418 3.51 0.52 -0.95
C TYR A 418 2.47 0.56 -2.07
N ILE A 419 1.73 1.65 -2.16
CA ILE A 419 0.78 1.90 -3.22
C ILE A 419 1.14 3.20 -3.93
N TYR A 420 0.83 3.27 -5.21
CA TYR A 420 0.79 4.53 -5.93
C TYR A 420 -0.42 4.55 -6.82
N LEU A 421 -1.06 5.71 -6.85
CA LEU A 421 -2.33 5.93 -7.53
C LEU A 421 -2.07 6.64 -8.85
N ASN A 422 -2.86 6.29 -9.85
CA ASN A 422 -3.12 7.23 -10.95
C ASN A 422 -4.11 8.28 -10.45
N ALA A 423 -3.72 9.03 -9.42
CA ALA A 423 -4.49 10.19 -9.00
C ALA A 423 -4.26 11.23 -10.09
N ASP A 424 -5.36 11.67 -10.72
CA ASP A 424 -5.40 12.64 -11.81
C ASP A 424 -4.13 13.48 -11.84
N HIS A 425 -3.34 13.28 -12.90
CA HIS A 425 -2.36 14.28 -13.26
C HIS A 425 -3.17 15.58 -13.27
N LYS A 426 -2.87 16.54 -12.37
CA LYS A 426 -3.62 17.82 -12.29
C LYS A 426 -3.80 18.45 -13.67
N TYR A 427 -2.93 18.05 -14.59
CA TYR A 427 -2.96 18.35 -16.00
C TYR A 427 -2.56 17.11 -16.83
N HIS A 428 -3.36 16.75 -17.84
CA HIS A 428 -2.97 15.82 -18.90
C HIS A 428 -1.79 16.38 -19.69
N VAL A 429 -0.79 15.54 -20.00
CA VAL A 429 0.35 15.98 -20.81
C VAL A 429 -0.09 16.10 -22.27
N ALA A 430 0.34 17.19 -22.92
CA ALA A 430 0.09 17.38 -24.34
C ALA A 430 0.64 16.20 -25.16
N PRO A 431 -0.14 15.64 -26.11
CA PRO A 431 0.28 14.51 -26.94
C PRO A 431 1.66 14.74 -27.57
N ARG A 432 2.53 13.73 -27.47
CA ARG A 432 3.89 13.74 -28.04
C ARG A 432 4.01 12.58 -29.03
N GLY A 433 4.40 12.87 -30.26
CA GLY A 433 4.50 11.87 -31.33
C GLY A 433 4.54 12.49 -32.73
N THR A 434 4.57 11.62 -33.73
CA THR A 434 4.54 11.99 -35.16
C THR A 434 3.53 11.10 -35.89
N PRO A 435 2.30 11.59 -36.18
CA PRO A 435 1.78 12.91 -35.86
C PRO A 435 1.48 13.08 -34.36
N PRO A 436 1.61 14.30 -33.80
CA PRO A 436 1.30 14.56 -32.40
C PRO A 436 -0.18 14.41 -32.08
N LEU A 437 -1.07 14.65 -33.05
CA LEU A 437 -2.51 14.46 -32.92
C LEU A 437 -2.97 13.42 -33.95
N PRO A 438 -3.21 12.14 -33.54
CA PRO A 438 -3.59 11.08 -34.48
C PRO A 438 -4.84 11.38 -35.31
N ALA A 439 -5.87 11.99 -34.72
CA ALA A 439 -7.09 12.40 -35.43
C ALA A 439 -6.90 13.60 -36.36
N PHE A 440 -5.82 14.36 -36.16
CA PHE A 440 -5.50 15.58 -36.91
C PHE A 440 -4.08 15.47 -37.50
N PRO A 441 -3.85 14.52 -38.43
CA PRO A 441 -2.51 14.14 -38.86
C PRO A 441 -1.76 15.25 -39.61
N ASP A 442 -2.48 16.26 -40.13
CA ASP A 442 -1.89 17.42 -40.79
C ASP A 442 -1.58 18.58 -39.83
N ALA A 443 -1.95 18.46 -38.54
CA ALA A 443 -1.63 19.44 -37.51
C ALA A 443 -0.16 19.34 -37.08
N LYS A 444 0.59 20.42 -37.31
CA LYS A 444 2.01 20.55 -36.97
C LYS A 444 2.21 21.49 -35.81
N THR A 445 3.22 21.23 -34.98
CA THR A 445 3.54 22.08 -33.82
C THR A 445 3.74 23.53 -34.25
N ALA A 446 3.12 24.44 -33.50
CA ALA A 446 3.15 25.88 -33.75
C ALA A 446 3.66 26.64 -32.52
N LYS A 447 4.04 27.91 -32.71
CA LYS A 447 4.48 28.78 -31.61
C LYS A 447 3.36 28.95 -30.59
N LYS A 448 3.63 28.56 -29.35
CA LYS A 448 2.72 28.72 -28.20
C LYS A 448 2.47 30.20 -27.91
N ARG A 449 1.24 30.57 -27.55
CA ARG A 449 0.87 31.98 -27.25
C ARG A 449 -0.05 32.14 -26.05
N THR A 450 -1.05 31.26 -25.90
CA THR A 450 -2.02 31.37 -24.81
C THR A 450 -1.39 30.95 -23.48
N PRO A 451 -1.41 31.79 -22.43
CA PRO A 451 -0.96 31.40 -21.10
C PRO A 451 -1.84 30.34 -20.45
N VAL A 452 -1.26 29.47 -19.63
CA VAL A 452 -2.03 28.56 -18.77
C VAL A 452 -2.61 29.35 -17.58
N LYS A 453 -3.86 29.06 -17.20
CA LYS A 453 -4.55 29.69 -16.06
C LYS A 453 -3.83 29.28 -14.76
N GLY A 454 -3.28 30.25 -14.03
CA GLY A 454 -2.44 30.00 -12.84
C GLY A 454 -0.95 30.37 -13.01
N GLY A 455 -0.52 30.68 -14.24
CA GLY A 455 0.80 31.25 -14.54
C GLY A 455 1.93 30.21 -14.67
N GLY A 456 3.02 30.60 -15.35
CA GLY A 456 4.27 29.84 -15.44
C GLY A 456 4.60 29.19 -16.79
N THR A 457 3.63 28.99 -17.70
CA THR A 457 3.89 28.40 -19.03
C THR A 457 2.80 28.74 -20.07
N LEU A 458 3.05 28.42 -21.35
CA LEU A 458 2.14 28.59 -22.48
C LEU A 458 1.54 27.25 -22.93
N ARG A 459 0.27 27.26 -23.36
CA ARG A 459 -0.44 26.09 -23.88
C ARG A 459 0.24 25.52 -25.12
N SER A 460 0.32 24.19 -25.21
CA SER A 460 0.78 23.52 -26.42
C SER A 460 -0.16 23.82 -27.58
N ARG A 461 0.41 24.09 -28.76
CA ARG A 461 -0.33 24.59 -29.91
C ARG A 461 0.12 23.91 -31.19
N TRP A 462 -0.84 23.61 -32.06
CA TRP A 462 -0.62 23.13 -33.42
C TRP A 462 -1.42 23.94 -34.44
N LYS A 463 -1.00 23.87 -35.70
CA LYS A 463 -1.73 24.40 -36.86
C LYS A 463 -1.78 23.37 -37.96
N ASP A 464 -2.94 23.23 -38.57
CA ASP A 464 -3.13 22.35 -39.73
C ASP A 464 -2.82 23.07 -41.05
N SER A 465 -2.95 22.32 -42.15
CA SER A 465 -2.74 22.84 -43.51
C SER A 465 -3.70 23.98 -43.89
N LYS A 466 -4.89 24.01 -43.30
CA LYS A 466 -5.93 25.04 -43.50
C LYS A 466 -5.72 26.26 -42.59
N GLY A 467 -4.74 26.20 -41.69
CA GLY A 467 -4.39 27.24 -40.73
C GLY A 467 -5.29 27.28 -39.50
N ARG A 468 -6.15 26.27 -39.26
CA ARG A 468 -6.89 26.11 -38.01
C ARG A 468 -5.91 25.94 -36.85
N ILE A 469 -6.30 26.41 -35.68
CA ILE A 469 -5.44 26.42 -34.48
C ILE A 469 -5.98 25.37 -33.52
N PHE A 470 -5.08 24.57 -32.97
CA PHE A 470 -5.39 23.55 -31.97
C PHE A 470 -4.62 23.90 -30.71
N GLU A 471 -5.30 24.02 -29.58
CA GLU A 471 -4.64 24.20 -28.27
C GLU A 471 -4.96 23.03 -27.36
N TRP A 472 -3.94 22.59 -26.63
CA TRP A 472 -4.13 21.55 -25.63
C TRP A 472 -4.84 22.12 -24.39
N ASP A 473 -5.98 21.53 -24.04
CA ASP A 473 -6.57 21.71 -22.73
C ASP A 473 -6.04 20.63 -21.79
N SER A 474 -5.03 21.01 -21.03
CA SER A 474 -4.41 20.11 -20.08
C SER A 474 -5.33 19.77 -18.91
N GLN A 475 -6.42 20.50 -18.65
CA GLN A 475 -7.35 20.14 -17.58
C GLN A 475 -8.28 18.99 -17.97
N HIS A 476 -8.57 18.86 -19.26
CA HIS A 476 -9.57 17.90 -19.76
C HIS A 476 -8.98 16.83 -20.68
N GLY A 477 -7.70 16.94 -21.06
CA GLY A 477 -7.05 15.95 -21.91
C GLY A 477 -7.53 16.02 -23.37
N THR A 478 -8.03 17.18 -23.78
CA THR A 478 -8.69 17.39 -25.06
C THR A 478 -8.02 18.50 -25.86
N VAL A 479 -8.38 18.58 -27.13
CA VAL A 479 -7.94 19.65 -28.04
C VAL A 479 -9.08 20.64 -28.27
N GLU A 480 -8.79 21.89 -27.94
CA GLU A 480 -9.64 23.03 -28.25
C GLU A 480 -9.30 23.52 -29.66
N MET A 481 -10.25 23.43 -30.59
CA MET A 481 -10.05 23.81 -31.98
C MET A 481 -10.60 25.21 -32.25
N TYR A 482 -9.84 26.02 -32.98
CA TYR A 482 -10.22 27.37 -33.40
C TYR A 482 -10.03 27.54 -34.90
N ASP A 483 -10.79 28.48 -35.47
CA ASP A 483 -10.62 28.89 -36.85
C ASP A 483 -9.23 29.54 -37.09
N ARG A 484 -8.91 29.80 -38.37
CA ARG A 484 -7.62 30.41 -38.75
C ARG A 484 -7.40 31.81 -38.15
N SER A 485 -8.46 32.47 -37.74
CA SER A 485 -8.39 33.79 -37.12
C SER A 485 -8.09 33.72 -35.61
N GLY A 486 -8.32 32.58 -34.96
CA GLY A 486 -8.30 32.42 -33.51
C GLY A 486 -9.52 33.06 -32.82
N ARG A 487 -10.44 33.65 -33.59
CA ARG A 487 -11.59 34.38 -33.07
C ARG A 487 -12.85 33.54 -33.00
N ASN A 488 -12.88 32.33 -33.55
CA ASN A 488 -14.03 31.45 -33.41
C ASN A 488 -13.56 30.12 -32.86
N HIS A 489 -14.05 29.77 -31.66
CA HIS A 489 -13.92 28.43 -31.12
C HIS A 489 -14.84 27.49 -31.89
N LEU A 490 -14.31 26.36 -32.34
CA LEU A 490 -15.01 25.38 -33.15
C LEU A 490 -15.48 24.18 -32.33
N GLY A 491 -15.01 24.04 -31.09
CA GLY A 491 -15.38 22.98 -30.17
C GLY A 491 -14.19 22.31 -29.50
N GLU A 492 -14.51 21.45 -28.55
CA GLU A 492 -13.57 20.57 -27.86
C GLU A 492 -13.60 19.20 -28.54
N PHE A 493 -12.43 18.62 -28.82
CA PHE A 493 -12.29 17.38 -29.56
C PHE A 493 -11.35 16.40 -28.86
N ASP A 494 -11.64 15.11 -28.98
CA ASP A 494 -10.73 14.04 -28.60
C ASP A 494 -9.51 14.01 -29.56
N PRO A 495 -8.26 14.00 -29.04
CA PRO A 495 -7.05 14.07 -29.86
C PRO A 495 -6.77 12.80 -30.69
N VAL A 496 -7.36 11.66 -30.32
CA VAL A 496 -7.14 10.34 -30.92
C VAL A 496 -8.28 9.95 -31.86
N SER A 497 -9.54 10.09 -31.43
CA SER A 497 -10.72 9.73 -32.23
C SER A 497 -11.21 10.87 -33.13
N GLY A 498 -10.93 12.12 -32.74
CA GLY A 498 -11.46 13.31 -33.41
C GLY A 498 -12.93 13.58 -33.13
N GLU A 499 -13.53 12.84 -32.20
CA GLU A 499 -14.92 13.05 -31.76
C GLU A 499 -15.05 14.41 -31.06
N GLN A 500 -16.13 15.13 -31.36
CA GLN A 500 -16.43 16.39 -30.72
C GLN A 500 -17.07 16.15 -29.36
N THR A 501 -16.36 16.46 -28.28
CA THR A 501 -16.84 16.28 -26.90
C THR A 501 -17.67 17.46 -26.42
N LYS A 502 -17.41 18.68 -26.94
CA LYS A 502 -18.23 19.88 -26.65
C LYS A 502 -18.44 20.74 -27.89
N PRO A 503 -19.62 21.38 -28.01
CA PRO A 503 -19.91 22.31 -29.11
C PRO A 503 -19.04 23.57 -29.06
N ALA A 504 -19.07 24.32 -30.15
CA ALA A 504 -18.43 25.63 -30.25
C ALA A 504 -18.88 26.58 -29.13
N ASP A 505 -17.94 27.32 -28.57
CA ASP A 505 -18.20 28.31 -27.52
C ASP A 505 -17.93 29.72 -28.07
N PRO A 506 -18.97 30.54 -28.29
CA PRO A 506 -18.81 31.85 -28.89
C PRO A 506 -18.11 32.86 -27.97
N THR A 507 -17.70 32.49 -26.75
CA THR A 507 -16.95 33.37 -25.85
C THR A 507 -15.43 33.11 -25.87
N ARG A 508 -14.99 31.93 -26.33
CA ARG A 508 -13.58 31.51 -26.29
C ARG A 508 -12.78 32.02 -27.49
N ARG A 509 -11.60 32.57 -27.24
CA ARG A 509 -10.73 33.23 -28.24
C ARG A 509 -9.27 32.95 -27.93
N VAL A 510 -8.44 32.89 -28.98
CA VAL A 510 -6.98 32.72 -28.85
C VAL A 510 -6.22 33.67 -29.76
N GLU A 511 -5.04 34.10 -29.33
CA GLU A 511 -4.16 34.92 -30.16
C GLU A 511 -3.61 34.13 -31.36
N LYS A 512 -3.41 34.78 -32.50
CA LYS A 512 -3.05 34.13 -33.77
C LYS A 512 -1.60 33.66 -33.88
#